data_AF-A0A8E0I8L8-F1
#
_entry.id   AF-A0A8E0I8L8-F1
#
_cell.length_a   1.000
_cell.length_b   1.000
_cell.length_c   1.000
_cell.angle_alpha   90.00
_cell.angle_beta   90.00
_cell.angle_gamma   90.00
#
_symmetry.space_group_name_H-M   'P 1'
#
loop_
_entity.id
_entity.type
_entity.pdbx_description
1 polymer ?
#
loop_
_entity_poly.entity_id
_entity_poly.type
_entity_poly.pdbx_seq_one_letter_code
_entity_poly.pdbx_strand_id
1 'polypeptide(L)'
;MKKFLTLTLLAGAAVLLAACGKLNFDSGSSSTSGTKTGSYQTTGTVDNSMYQGVIKNGRYQTSSARGLTLQQNDQGENNFNIKSMESGLENLAKAQFPTDKYSFEEGQLLSTATAKSWLKRESKDNKDGLNPVDNGKTDPDTRNPIYLQQILEQDFMVQDGNSMKLGGIAIALGMNKVDYYTKTEYGAQYQTEISDEAIKKQGEAIAAKVVARLRAMSKVPNNIPIIVGIYKNAEQDSLVGGVYTEQTTSKTGTNLGDWKKLDQQNEVLPVVSDHKAINSTVANDFSNFTNQVKGFFPTLAGITAQAHYEGGNLAGMNITVNTQFYGLTEIQSFTQYISTAASKYLPSGVPIEITIQSTQGMQAFVSRSSGDKGFYTHVFGSY
;
A
#
# COMPACT_ATOMS: atom_id res chain seq x y z
N MET A 1 70.07 0.78 15.31
CA MET A 1 68.72 0.32 15.70
C MET A 1 67.73 0.72 14.61
N LYS A 2 67.69 -0.04 13.49
CA LYS A 2 66.92 0.29 12.27
C LYS A 2 66.25 -0.94 11.64
N LYS A 3 65.92 -1.97 12.45
CA LYS A 3 65.25 -3.20 11.98
C LYS A 3 63.99 -3.59 12.77
N PHE A 4 63.48 -2.69 13.62
CA PHE A 4 62.22 -2.90 14.35
C PHE A 4 61.06 -2.04 13.84
N LEU A 5 61.23 -1.39 12.67
CA LEU A 5 60.30 -0.39 12.15
C LEU A 5 59.36 -0.90 11.05
N THR A 6 59.31 -2.21 10.79
CA THR A 6 58.55 -2.75 9.64
C THR A 6 57.48 -3.78 9.98
N LEU A 7 57.29 -4.15 11.26
CA LEU A 7 56.29 -5.15 11.64
C LEU A 7 55.12 -4.62 12.48
N THR A 8 55.17 -3.37 12.95
CA THR A 8 54.13 -2.78 13.82
C THR A 8 53.25 -1.74 13.12
N LEU A 9 53.51 -1.39 11.86
CA LEU A 9 52.63 -0.50 11.08
C LEU A 9 51.63 -1.24 10.17
N LEU A 10 51.80 -2.54 9.93
CA LEU A 10 50.86 -3.33 9.11
C LEU A 10 49.69 -3.93 9.91
N ALA A 11 49.76 -3.96 11.24
CA ALA A 11 48.69 -4.50 12.09
C ALA A 11 47.63 -3.43 12.49
N GLY A 12 47.89 -2.15 12.24
CA GLY A 12 46.98 -1.05 12.59
C GLY A 12 45.99 -0.62 11.49
N ALA A 13 46.16 -1.10 10.26
CA ALA A 13 45.30 -0.73 9.12
C ALA A 13 44.22 -1.78 8.79
N ALA A 14 44.23 -2.95 9.43
CA ALA A 14 43.30 -4.04 9.15
C ALA A 14 41.98 -3.98 9.95
N VAL A 15 41.81 -3.01 10.87
CA VAL A 15 40.62 -2.93 11.75
C VAL A 15 39.66 -1.78 11.36
N LEU A 16 39.93 -1.05 10.27
CA LEU A 16 39.08 0.07 9.82
C LEU A 16 38.33 -0.17 8.50
N LEU A 17 38.34 -1.38 7.94
CA LEU A 17 37.61 -1.71 6.70
C LEU A 17 36.30 -2.50 6.89
N ALA A 18 35.85 -2.75 8.12
CA ALA A 18 34.56 -3.39 8.39
C ALA A 18 33.39 -2.39 8.61
N ALA A 19 33.60 -1.11 8.28
CA ALA A 19 32.60 -0.06 8.47
C ALA A 19 32.43 0.81 7.22
N CYS A 20 32.20 0.17 6.07
CA CYS A 20 31.63 0.84 4.89
C CYS A 20 30.40 0.06 4.44
N GLY A 21 29.25 0.38 5.04
CA GLY A 21 27.96 0.02 4.48
C GLY A 21 27.76 0.78 3.17
N LYS A 22 27.44 0.04 2.11
CA LYS A 22 26.84 0.48 0.83
C LYS A 22 27.24 1.88 0.35
N LEU A 23 28.45 2.02 -0.21
CA LEU A 23 28.75 3.08 -1.17
C LEU A 23 29.01 2.41 -2.52
N ASN A 24 27.98 2.34 -3.35
CA ASN A 24 28.08 1.87 -4.72
C ASN A 24 28.40 3.08 -5.62
N PHE A 25 29.66 3.28 -5.93
CA PHE A 25 30.10 4.15 -7.02
C PHE A 25 30.30 3.28 -8.26
N ASP A 26 29.20 2.94 -8.93
CA ASP A 26 29.27 2.49 -10.32
C ASP A 26 28.00 2.93 -11.07
N SER A 27 28.19 3.92 -11.93
CA SER A 27 27.17 4.40 -12.87
C SER A 27 27.14 3.43 -14.06
N GLY A 28 26.31 2.38 -14.00
CA GLY A 28 26.10 1.53 -15.18
C GLY A 28 25.58 0.11 -14.98
N SER A 29 25.35 -0.35 -13.75
CA SER A 29 24.75 -1.67 -13.52
C SER A 29 23.99 -1.70 -12.19
N SER A 30 22.67 -1.62 -12.23
CA SER A 30 21.83 -1.99 -11.09
C SER A 30 21.99 -3.50 -10.88
N SER A 31 22.76 -3.92 -9.88
CA SER A 31 22.87 -5.32 -9.53
C SER A 31 21.53 -5.84 -9.00
N THR A 32 20.74 -6.48 -9.87
CA THR A 32 19.45 -7.13 -9.58
C THR A 32 19.59 -8.40 -8.72
N SER A 33 20.57 -8.45 -7.83
CA SER A 33 20.92 -9.67 -7.08
C SER A 33 20.40 -9.60 -5.65
N GLY A 34 19.52 -10.54 -5.29
CA GLY A 34 19.14 -10.78 -3.90
C GLY A 34 20.34 -11.14 -3.03
N THR A 35 20.30 -10.73 -1.76
CA THR A 35 21.33 -11.13 -0.79
C THR A 35 21.00 -12.52 -0.29
N LYS A 36 21.95 -13.46 -0.39
CA LYS A 36 21.85 -14.79 0.23
C LYS A 36 22.92 -14.91 1.29
N THR A 37 22.53 -15.01 2.55
CA THR A 37 23.47 -15.11 3.68
C THR A 37 22.87 -15.97 4.77
N GLY A 38 23.58 -17.02 5.17
CA GLY A 38 23.14 -17.91 6.24
C GLY A 38 21.76 -18.53 6.00
N SER A 39 20.81 -18.22 6.89
CA SER A 39 19.46 -18.82 6.91
C SER A 39 18.39 -18.06 6.13
N TYR A 40 18.74 -16.92 5.51
CA TYR A 40 17.79 -16.11 4.75
C TYR A 40 18.31 -15.69 3.38
N GLN A 41 17.37 -15.35 2.51
CA GLN A 41 17.60 -14.74 1.21
C GLN A 41 16.63 -13.57 1.05
N THR A 42 16.98 -12.59 0.22
CA THR A 42 16.05 -11.54 -0.21
C THR A 42 15.65 -11.69 -1.69
N THR A 43 14.51 -11.11 -2.08
CA THR A 43 14.02 -11.17 -3.46
C THR A 43 14.88 -10.39 -4.47
N GLY A 44 15.77 -9.53 -3.98
CA GLY A 44 16.53 -8.60 -4.81
C GLY A 44 15.83 -7.24 -4.97
N THR A 45 16.57 -6.30 -5.54
CA THR A 45 16.13 -4.92 -5.79
C THR A 45 16.00 -4.70 -7.28
N VAL A 46 14.85 -4.19 -7.71
CA VAL A 46 14.65 -3.67 -9.08
C VAL A 46 15.02 -2.19 -9.11
N ASP A 47 14.54 -1.42 -8.13
CA ASP A 47 14.94 -0.05 -7.83
C ASP A 47 14.79 0.26 -6.33
N ASN A 48 15.19 1.45 -5.88
CA ASN A 48 15.14 1.84 -4.47
C ASN A 48 13.72 2.18 -3.95
N SER A 49 12.69 2.13 -4.79
CA SER A 49 11.31 2.46 -4.40
C SER A 49 10.59 1.30 -3.70
N MET A 50 11.06 0.06 -3.91
CA MET A 50 10.47 -1.15 -3.36
C MET A 50 11.37 -1.77 -2.29
N TYR A 51 10.76 -2.33 -1.24
CA TYR A 51 11.48 -3.16 -0.29
C TYR A 51 11.91 -4.48 -0.92
N GLN A 52 13.05 -5.01 -0.47
CA GLN A 52 13.38 -6.41 -0.75
C GLN A 52 12.53 -7.32 0.15
N GLY A 53 11.86 -8.31 -0.44
CA GLY A 53 11.08 -9.30 0.31
C GLY A 53 11.97 -10.36 0.97
N VAL A 54 11.52 -10.93 2.08
CA VAL A 54 12.23 -11.99 2.80
C VAL A 54 11.88 -13.39 2.29
N ILE A 55 12.92 -14.19 2.05
CA ILE A 55 12.86 -15.62 1.69
C ILE A 55 13.53 -16.41 2.83
N LYS A 56 12.81 -17.38 3.40
CA LYS A 56 13.31 -18.29 4.44
C LYS A 56 13.23 -19.72 3.92
N ASN A 57 14.30 -20.50 4.09
CA ASN A 57 14.37 -21.91 3.66
C ASN A 57 13.96 -22.12 2.19
N GLY A 58 14.38 -21.21 1.30
CA GLY A 58 14.09 -21.27 -0.14
C GLY A 58 12.64 -20.96 -0.53
N ARG A 59 11.83 -20.42 0.38
CA ARG A 59 10.44 -20.04 0.14
C ARG A 59 10.19 -18.60 0.55
N TYR A 60 9.42 -17.87 -0.25
CA TYR A 60 8.95 -16.54 0.13
C TYR A 60 8.13 -16.62 1.41
N GLN A 61 8.41 -15.73 2.36
CA GLN A 61 7.69 -15.72 3.63
C GLN A 61 6.34 -15.05 3.45
N THR A 62 5.30 -15.86 3.20
CA THR A 62 3.93 -15.38 3.07
C THR A 62 3.31 -15.03 4.42
N SER A 63 2.32 -14.13 4.43
CA SER A 63 1.59 -13.73 5.64
C SER A 63 1.00 -14.93 6.41
N SER A 64 1.05 -14.85 7.74
CA SER A 64 0.35 -15.79 8.63
C SER A 64 -1.18 -15.62 8.61
N ALA A 65 -1.66 -14.52 8.02
CA ALA A 65 -3.06 -14.23 7.75
C ALA A 65 -3.40 -14.24 6.24
N ARG A 66 -2.58 -14.90 5.41
CA ARG A 66 -2.72 -14.88 3.94
C ARG A 66 -4.15 -15.19 3.48
N GLY A 67 -4.68 -14.32 2.63
CA GLY A 67 -6.01 -14.47 2.04
C GLY A 67 -7.15 -14.02 2.94
N LEU A 68 -6.90 -13.61 4.19
CA LEU A 68 -7.94 -13.08 5.07
C LEU A 68 -8.60 -11.83 4.47
N THR A 69 -7.80 -10.86 4.01
CA THR A 69 -8.31 -9.61 3.42
C THR A 69 -9.19 -9.88 2.19
N LEU A 70 -8.86 -10.91 1.38
CA LEU A 70 -9.69 -11.34 0.24
C LEU A 70 -11.00 -11.99 0.71
N GLN A 71 -10.96 -12.87 1.72
CA GLN A 71 -12.16 -13.50 2.29
C GLN A 71 -13.12 -12.49 2.91
N GLN A 72 -12.59 -11.42 3.51
CA GLN A 72 -13.41 -10.32 4.03
C GLN A 72 -14.08 -9.57 2.88
N ASN A 73 -13.36 -9.41 1.77
CA ASN A 73 -13.82 -8.72 0.60
C ASN A 73 -14.82 -9.51 -0.27
N ASP A 74 -14.83 -10.84 -0.21
CA ASP A 74 -15.85 -11.70 -0.82
C ASP A 74 -17.27 -11.46 -0.25
N GLN A 75 -17.43 -10.66 0.81
CA GLN A 75 -18.72 -10.17 1.32
C GLN A 75 -19.22 -8.89 0.61
N GLY A 76 -18.72 -8.63 -0.61
CA GLY A 76 -19.10 -7.48 -1.43
C GLY A 76 -18.26 -6.23 -1.19
N GLU A 77 -17.04 -6.36 -0.65
CA GLU A 77 -16.17 -5.20 -0.47
C GLU A 77 -15.43 -4.83 -1.77
N ASN A 78 -14.88 -3.63 -1.73
CA ASN A 78 -14.20 -3.01 -2.84
C ASN A 78 -12.72 -3.43 -2.89
N ASN A 79 -12.31 -4.18 -3.92
CA ASN A 79 -10.91 -4.59 -4.14
C ASN A 79 -9.91 -3.42 -4.16
N PHE A 80 -10.35 -2.21 -4.47
CA PHE A 80 -9.49 -1.02 -4.42
C PHE A 80 -9.12 -0.65 -2.97
N ASN A 81 -9.95 -0.97 -1.97
CA ASN A 81 -9.62 -0.77 -0.56
C ASN A 81 -8.39 -1.60 -0.17
N ILE A 82 -8.35 -2.88 -0.58
CA ILE A 82 -7.22 -3.77 -0.27
C ILE A 82 -5.90 -3.18 -0.78
N LYS A 83 -5.86 -2.87 -2.08
CA LYS A 83 -4.63 -2.39 -2.74
C LYS A 83 -4.15 -1.04 -2.20
N SER A 84 -5.09 -0.12 -1.93
CA SER A 84 -4.72 1.22 -1.41
C SER A 84 -4.40 1.20 0.08
N MET A 85 -4.99 0.30 0.87
CA MET A 85 -4.59 0.08 2.25
C MET A 85 -3.18 -0.50 2.33
N GLU A 86 -2.88 -1.56 1.54
CA GLU A 86 -1.56 -2.21 1.52
C GLU A 86 -0.45 -1.25 1.06
N SER A 87 -0.62 -0.63 -0.11
CA SER A 87 0.38 0.29 -0.65
C SER A 87 0.51 1.57 0.18
N GLY A 88 -0.61 2.08 0.72
CA GLY A 88 -0.59 3.22 1.63
C GLY A 88 0.14 2.91 2.94
N LEU A 89 -0.05 1.73 3.54
CA LEU A 89 0.68 1.34 4.76
C LEU A 89 2.18 1.30 4.52
N GLU A 90 2.57 0.70 3.39
CA GLU A 90 3.97 0.61 2.99
C GLU A 90 4.57 2.02 2.78
N ASN A 91 3.82 2.94 2.16
CA ASN A 91 4.25 4.32 1.96
C ASN A 91 4.41 5.08 3.28
N LEU A 92 3.49 4.90 4.25
CA LEU A 92 3.64 5.48 5.59
C LEU A 92 4.88 4.91 6.31
N ALA A 93 5.15 3.62 6.12
CA ALA A 93 6.29 2.94 6.72
C ALA A 93 7.64 3.44 6.19
N LYS A 94 7.76 3.80 4.90
CA LYS A 94 9.01 4.24 4.26
C LYS A 94 9.72 5.40 4.97
N ALA A 95 8.98 6.31 5.61
CA ALA A 95 9.56 7.42 6.36
C ALA A 95 10.34 6.97 7.60
N GLN A 96 9.91 5.87 8.24
CA GLN A 96 10.51 5.35 9.47
C GLN A 96 11.41 4.14 9.19
N PHE A 97 11.10 3.37 8.16
CA PHE A 97 11.78 2.15 7.74
C PHE A 97 12.28 2.28 6.30
N PRO A 98 13.40 2.99 6.04
CA PRO A 98 13.89 3.18 4.67
C PRO A 98 14.19 1.86 3.93
N THR A 99 13.85 1.80 2.64
CA THR A 99 14.01 0.61 1.77
C THR A 99 15.45 0.14 1.61
N ASP A 100 16.43 1.02 1.82
CA ASP A 100 17.86 0.70 1.76
C ASP A 100 18.40 -0.02 3.00
N LYS A 101 17.66 0.09 4.13
CA LYS A 101 18.01 -0.43 5.47
C LYS A 101 17.13 -1.59 5.94
N TYR A 102 15.90 -1.66 5.49
CA TYR A 102 14.93 -2.66 5.92
C TYR A 102 14.52 -3.57 4.76
N SER A 103 14.22 -4.83 5.07
CA SER A 103 13.55 -5.77 4.17
C SER A 103 12.11 -5.96 4.60
N PHE A 104 11.22 -6.18 3.64
CA PHE A 104 9.80 -6.42 3.89
C PHE A 104 9.55 -7.90 4.15
N GLU A 105 8.85 -8.19 5.24
CA GLU A 105 8.29 -9.49 5.56
C GLU A 105 6.77 -9.31 5.72
N GLU A 106 6.00 -10.15 5.03
CA GLU A 106 4.55 -10.20 5.21
C GLU A 106 4.22 -10.49 6.67
N GLY A 107 3.13 -9.95 7.24
CA GLY A 107 2.83 -10.07 8.67
C GLY A 107 2.89 -11.50 9.24
N GLN A 108 3.72 -11.71 10.26
CA GLN A 108 3.96 -13.01 10.89
C GLN A 108 3.42 -13.13 12.32
N LEU A 109 3.00 -12.03 12.94
CA LEU A 109 2.57 -11.99 14.33
C LEU A 109 1.07 -12.29 14.48
N LEU A 110 0.25 -11.75 13.58
CA LEU A 110 -1.19 -11.97 13.53
C LEU A 110 -1.52 -13.16 12.62
N SER A 111 -1.82 -14.30 13.24
CA SER A 111 -2.38 -15.45 12.51
C SER A 111 -3.80 -15.16 12.00
N THR A 112 -4.26 -15.89 10.99
CA THR A 112 -5.66 -15.83 10.53
C THR A 112 -6.66 -15.97 11.67
N ALA A 113 -6.41 -16.88 12.63
CA ALA A 113 -7.31 -17.10 13.77
C ALA A 113 -7.34 -15.88 14.70
N THR A 114 -6.17 -15.31 15.00
CA THR A 114 -6.03 -14.10 15.83
C THR A 114 -6.73 -12.91 15.18
N ALA A 115 -6.44 -12.65 13.90
CA ALA A 115 -7.03 -11.54 13.16
C ALA A 115 -8.56 -11.69 13.06
N LYS A 116 -9.08 -12.89 12.71
CA LYS A 116 -10.53 -13.16 12.71
C LYS A 116 -11.19 -12.96 14.07
N SER A 117 -10.50 -13.31 15.15
CA SER A 117 -11.00 -13.10 16.51
C SER A 117 -11.13 -11.61 16.83
N TRP A 118 -10.08 -10.84 16.52
CA TRP A 118 -10.04 -9.40 16.77
C TRP A 118 -11.06 -8.62 15.93
N LEU A 119 -11.28 -9.03 14.69
CA LEU A 119 -12.23 -8.37 13.78
C LEU A 119 -13.69 -8.62 14.14
N LYS A 120 -13.99 -9.64 14.95
CA LYS A 120 -15.35 -9.92 15.42
C LYS A 120 -15.77 -8.95 16.53
N ARG A 121 -17.08 -8.97 16.83
CA ARG A 121 -17.64 -8.31 18.01
C ARG A 121 -17.08 -8.93 19.29
N GLU A 122 -16.90 -8.09 20.29
CA GLU A 122 -16.72 -8.53 21.67
C GLU A 122 -17.99 -9.28 22.13
N SER A 123 -17.83 -10.43 22.77
CA SER A 123 -18.94 -11.21 23.30
C SER A 123 -18.52 -12.03 24.51
N LYS A 124 -19.41 -12.91 25.00
CA LYS A 124 -19.03 -13.89 26.04
C LYS A 124 -18.02 -14.91 25.51
N ASP A 125 -18.22 -15.35 24.28
CA ASP A 125 -17.41 -16.39 23.62
C ASP A 125 -16.19 -15.82 22.91
N ASN A 126 -16.18 -14.51 22.63
CA ASN A 126 -15.05 -13.81 22.04
C ASN A 126 -14.69 -12.54 22.82
N LYS A 127 -13.87 -12.68 23.84
CA LYS A 127 -13.37 -11.56 24.66
C LYS A 127 -12.37 -10.68 23.93
N ASP A 128 -11.79 -11.18 22.85
CA ASP A 128 -10.76 -10.46 22.09
C ASP A 128 -11.32 -9.65 20.93
N GLY A 129 -12.64 -9.71 20.67
CA GLY A 129 -13.28 -8.88 19.66
C GLY A 129 -13.03 -7.39 19.89
N LEU A 130 -12.67 -6.67 18.83
CA LEU A 130 -12.40 -5.23 18.86
C LEU A 130 -13.62 -4.42 18.42
N ASN A 131 -14.58 -5.05 17.76
CA ASN A 131 -15.86 -4.42 17.46
C ASN A 131 -16.82 -4.45 18.65
N PRO A 132 -17.73 -3.48 18.76
CA PRO A 132 -18.64 -3.37 19.90
C PRO A 132 -19.57 -4.58 20.01
N VAL A 133 -19.93 -4.93 21.25
CA VAL A 133 -20.93 -5.94 21.58
C VAL A 133 -22.22 -5.66 20.81
N ASP A 134 -22.87 -6.70 20.31
CA ASP A 134 -24.18 -6.58 19.69
C ASP A 134 -25.22 -6.15 20.73
N ASN A 135 -25.90 -5.04 20.48
CA ASN A 135 -26.94 -4.50 21.37
C ASN A 135 -28.35 -5.01 21.01
N GLY A 136 -28.46 -5.93 20.03
CA GLY A 136 -29.72 -6.54 19.59
C GLY A 136 -30.60 -5.61 18.76
N LYS A 137 -30.14 -4.39 18.46
CA LYS A 137 -30.88 -3.43 17.63
C LYS A 137 -30.47 -3.57 16.18
N THR A 138 -31.44 -3.41 15.29
CA THR A 138 -31.25 -3.47 13.83
C THR A 138 -31.58 -2.16 13.15
N ASP A 139 -31.86 -1.11 13.90
CA ASP A 139 -32.10 0.22 13.35
C ASP A 139 -30.76 0.91 13.10
N PRO A 140 -30.51 1.48 11.90
CA PRO A 140 -29.21 2.06 11.53
C PRO A 140 -28.65 3.07 12.53
N ASP A 141 -29.51 3.86 13.18
CA ASP A 141 -29.11 4.98 14.04
C ASP A 141 -28.85 4.56 15.48
N THR A 142 -29.30 3.37 15.87
CA THR A 142 -29.25 2.92 17.27
C THR A 142 -28.49 1.61 17.48
N ARG A 143 -28.20 0.86 16.42
CA ARG A 143 -27.37 -0.34 16.49
C ARG A 143 -25.90 0.00 16.72
N ASN A 144 -25.15 -0.95 17.25
CA ASN A 144 -23.70 -0.86 17.32
C ASN A 144 -23.10 -1.35 15.99
N PRO A 145 -22.51 -0.49 15.14
CA PRO A 145 -21.98 -0.95 13.85
C PRO A 145 -20.67 -1.72 14.00
N ILE A 146 -20.25 -2.40 12.93
CA ILE A 146 -18.89 -2.91 12.76
C ILE A 146 -18.02 -1.73 12.32
N TYR A 147 -17.18 -1.26 13.23
CA TYR A 147 -16.24 -0.18 12.96
C TYR A 147 -14.98 -0.68 12.27
N LEU A 148 -14.36 -1.74 12.79
CA LEU A 148 -13.13 -2.32 12.26
C LEU A 148 -13.46 -3.48 11.32
N GLN A 149 -13.22 -3.29 10.03
CA GLN A 149 -13.48 -4.29 9.01
C GLN A 149 -12.25 -5.13 8.72
N GLN A 150 -11.08 -4.51 8.64
CA GLN A 150 -9.85 -5.16 8.22
C GLN A 150 -8.70 -4.79 9.15
N ILE A 151 -7.75 -5.71 9.30
CA ILE A 151 -6.47 -5.46 9.98
C ILE A 151 -5.36 -6.03 9.11
N LEU A 152 -4.37 -5.19 8.81
CA LEU A 152 -3.19 -5.56 8.02
C LEU A 152 -1.95 -5.38 8.88
N GLU A 153 -1.00 -6.31 8.75
CA GLU A 153 0.31 -6.26 9.37
C GLU A 153 1.40 -6.38 8.31
N GLN A 154 2.40 -5.51 8.41
CA GLN A 154 3.63 -5.54 7.63
C GLN A 154 4.83 -5.50 8.58
N ASP A 155 5.76 -6.44 8.43
CA ASP A 155 6.95 -6.56 9.25
C ASP A 155 8.17 -6.01 8.49
N PHE A 156 8.99 -5.22 9.18
CA PHE A 156 10.20 -4.62 8.61
C PHE A 156 11.43 -5.21 9.31
N MET A 157 12.19 -5.97 8.55
CA MET A 157 13.28 -6.79 9.05
C MET A 157 14.63 -6.12 8.80
N VAL A 158 15.55 -6.27 9.76
CA VAL A 158 16.95 -5.81 9.64
C VAL A 158 17.90 -6.99 9.74
N GLN A 159 19.02 -6.89 9.03
CA GLN A 159 20.06 -7.91 9.08
C GLN A 159 20.70 -7.97 10.46
N ASP A 160 20.91 -9.21 10.94
CA ASP A 160 21.59 -9.52 12.19
C ASP A 160 22.54 -10.70 11.96
N GLY A 161 23.77 -10.37 11.54
CA GLY A 161 24.77 -11.35 11.12
C GLY A 161 24.27 -12.23 9.97
N ASN A 162 24.08 -13.52 10.25
CA ASN A 162 23.63 -14.54 9.31
C ASN A 162 22.10 -14.79 9.35
N SER A 163 21.36 -13.91 10.04
CA SER A 163 19.92 -13.99 10.24
C SER A 163 19.26 -12.62 10.09
N MET A 164 17.94 -12.58 10.23
CA MET A 164 17.14 -11.36 10.22
C MET A 164 16.43 -11.22 11.56
N LYS A 165 16.35 -9.99 12.09
CA LYS A 165 15.55 -9.67 13.27
C LYS A 165 14.50 -8.61 12.94
N LEU A 166 13.41 -8.62 13.70
CA LEU A 166 12.36 -7.63 13.59
C LEU A 166 12.92 -6.25 13.94
N GLY A 167 12.77 -5.29 13.03
CA GLY A 167 13.21 -3.90 13.20
C GLY A 167 12.07 -2.90 13.29
N GLY A 168 10.87 -3.26 12.82
CA GLY A 168 9.68 -2.43 12.84
C GLY A 168 8.43 -3.22 12.48
N ILE A 169 7.27 -2.71 12.90
CA ILE A 169 5.95 -3.23 12.51
C ILE A 169 5.12 -2.06 12.00
N ALA A 170 4.34 -2.27 10.95
CA ALA A 170 3.25 -1.37 10.58
C ALA A 170 1.91 -2.11 10.61
N ILE A 171 0.89 -1.46 11.17
CA ILE A 171 -0.48 -1.97 11.26
C ILE A 171 -1.43 -1.00 10.57
N ALA A 172 -2.29 -1.49 9.68
CA ALA A 172 -3.45 -0.74 9.22
C ALA A 172 -4.71 -1.23 9.92
N LEU A 173 -5.56 -0.29 10.32
CA LEU A 173 -6.91 -0.54 10.80
C LEU A 173 -7.89 -0.03 9.74
N GLY A 174 -8.46 -0.94 8.97
CA GLY A 174 -9.46 -0.65 7.94
C GLY A 174 -10.82 -0.43 8.59
N MET A 175 -11.20 0.84 8.72
CA MET A 175 -12.41 1.29 9.38
C MET A 175 -13.54 1.52 8.37
N ASN A 176 -14.73 1.04 8.67
CA ASN A 176 -15.90 1.27 7.81
C ASN A 176 -16.33 2.74 7.84
N LYS A 177 -16.49 3.32 6.65
CA LYS A 177 -17.31 4.53 6.44
C LYS A 177 -18.80 4.18 6.45
N VAL A 178 -19.14 3.05 5.87
CA VAL A 178 -20.51 2.49 5.84
C VAL A 178 -20.42 1.02 6.26
N ASP A 179 -21.19 0.64 7.27
CA ASP A 179 -21.36 -0.74 7.71
C ASP A 179 -22.61 -1.34 7.06
N TYR A 180 -22.40 -2.33 6.19
CA TYR A 180 -23.44 -3.01 5.44
C TYR A 180 -23.89 -4.27 6.19
N TYR A 181 -25.19 -4.43 6.41
CA TYR A 181 -25.72 -5.55 7.20
C TYR A 181 -27.10 -6.01 6.72
N THR A 182 -27.48 -7.23 7.06
CA THR A 182 -28.84 -7.77 6.83
C THR A 182 -29.54 -7.98 8.18
N LYS A 183 -30.87 -7.84 8.21
CA LYS A 183 -31.69 -8.07 9.42
C LYS A 183 -32.14 -9.52 9.55
N THR A 184 -32.20 -10.23 8.44
CA THR A 184 -32.57 -11.63 8.33
C THR A 184 -31.65 -12.30 7.33
N GLU A 185 -31.48 -13.61 7.46
CA GLU A 185 -30.72 -14.40 6.48
C GLU A 185 -31.31 -14.20 5.08
N TYR A 186 -30.45 -13.91 4.10
CA TYR A 186 -30.82 -13.60 2.70
C TYR A 186 -31.80 -12.41 2.51
N GLY A 187 -31.93 -11.53 3.50
CA GLY A 187 -32.76 -10.33 3.41
C GLY A 187 -32.10 -9.17 2.66
N ALA A 188 -32.81 -8.05 2.56
CA ALA A 188 -32.27 -6.80 2.00
C ALA A 188 -31.06 -6.30 2.81
N GLN A 189 -30.10 -5.69 2.11
CA GLN A 189 -28.94 -5.05 2.71
C GLN A 189 -29.33 -3.64 3.20
N TYR A 190 -28.97 -3.34 4.45
CA TYR A 190 -29.12 -2.05 5.09
C TYR A 190 -27.73 -1.47 5.34
N GLN A 191 -27.68 -0.15 5.57
CA GLN A 191 -26.45 0.60 5.75
C GLN A 191 -26.53 1.40 7.05
N THR A 192 -25.44 1.39 7.81
CA THR A 192 -25.19 2.37 8.87
C THR A 192 -24.01 3.23 8.43
N GLU A 193 -24.24 4.52 8.20
CA GLU A 193 -23.15 5.47 7.99
C GLU A 193 -22.40 5.75 9.29
N ILE A 194 -21.08 5.87 9.20
CA ILE A 194 -20.20 6.13 10.34
C ILE A 194 -19.47 7.45 10.08
N SER A 195 -19.74 8.44 10.93
CA SER A 195 -19.10 9.76 10.88
C SER A 195 -17.57 9.66 11.04
N ASP A 196 -16.84 10.58 10.42
CA ASP A 196 -15.38 10.66 10.52
C ASP A 196 -14.90 10.79 11.99
N GLU A 197 -15.66 11.48 12.85
CA GLU A 197 -15.36 11.60 14.28
C GLU A 197 -15.46 10.25 15.00
N ALA A 198 -16.44 9.43 14.64
CA ALA A 198 -16.61 8.09 15.19
C ALA A 198 -15.53 7.12 14.69
N ILE A 199 -15.17 7.20 13.40
CA ILE A 199 -14.06 6.44 12.81
C ILE A 199 -12.77 6.75 13.57
N LYS A 200 -12.46 8.04 13.74
CA LYS A 200 -11.31 8.49 14.51
C LYS A 200 -11.32 7.92 15.93
N LYS A 201 -12.39 8.20 16.68
CA LYS A 201 -12.49 7.81 18.10
C LYS A 201 -12.33 6.30 18.30
N GLN A 202 -13.00 5.49 17.46
CA GLN A 202 -12.91 4.03 17.56
C GLN A 202 -11.57 3.51 17.04
N GLY A 203 -11.06 4.07 15.95
CA GLY A 203 -9.76 3.71 15.39
C GLY A 203 -8.63 3.92 16.40
N GLU A 204 -8.57 5.07 17.06
CA GLU A 204 -7.56 5.35 18.10
C GLU A 204 -7.68 4.40 19.31
N ALA A 205 -8.90 4.12 19.76
CA ALA A 205 -9.14 3.20 20.87
C ALA A 205 -8.75 1.75 20.53
N ILE A 206 -9.04 1.32 19.30
CA ILE A 206 -8.67 0.00 18.78
C ILE A 206 -7.16 -0.08 18.59
N ALA A 207 -6.51 0.95 18.07
CA ALA A 207 -5.04 1.03 17.93
C ALA A 207 -4.35 0.80 19.28
N ALA A 208 -4.84 1.42 20.36
CA ALA A 208 -4.27 1.25 21.69
C ALA A 208 -4.35 -0.22 22.16
N LYS A 209 -5.50 -0.88 21.93
CA LYS A 209 -5.67 -2.31 22.24
C LYS A 209 -4.75 -3.19 21.39
N VAL A 210 -4.65 -2.91 20.08
CA VAL A 210 -3.80 -3.68 19.15
C VAL A 210 -2.33 -3.58 19.55
N VAL A 211 -1.80 -2.37 19.79
CA VAL A 211 -0.42 -2.18 20.22
C VAL A 211 -0.15 -2.86 21.55
N ALA A 212 -1.08 -2.76 22.52
CA ALA A 212 -0.93 -3.46 23.80
C ALA A 212 -0.85 -4.98 23.63
N ARG A 213 -1.71 -5.56 22.77
CA ARG A 213 -1.70 -7.00 22.48
C ARG A 213 -0.44 -7.44 21.75
N LEU A 214 0.03 -6.68 20.76
CA LEU A 214 1.29 -6.96 20.06
C LEU A 214 2.47 -6.94 21.04
N ARG A 215 2.56 -5.95 21.93
CA ARG A 215 3.62 -5.86 22.95
C ARG A 215 3.60 -6.99 23.98
N ALA A 216 2.45 -7.62 24.21
CA ALA A 216 2.35 -8.79 25.07
C ALA A 216 2.91 -10.07 24.41
N MET A 217 3.12 -10.08 23.09
CA MET A 217 3.72 -11.22 22.39
C MET A 217 5.22 -11.27 22.64
N SER A 218 5.74 -12.44 23.01
CA SER A 218 7.18 -12.64 23.27
C SER A 218 8.09 -12.32 22.08
N LYS A 219 7.54 -12.35 20.86
CA LYS A 219 8.24 -12.02 19.61
C LYS A 219 8.36 -10.52 19.32
N VAL A 220 7.72 -9.66 20.12
CA VAL A 220 7.70 -8.21 19.88
C VAL A 220 8.46 -7.50 21.01
N PRO A 221 9.77 -7.23 20.85
CA PRO A 221 10.55 -6.51 21.84
C PRO A 221 9.94 -5.13 22.13
N ASN A 222 10.10 -4.66 23.38
CA ASN A 222 9.49 -3.43 23.85
C ASN A 222 9.93 -2.16 23.11
N ASN A 223 11.06 -2.21 22.41
CA ASN A 223 11.68 -1.09 21.71
C ASN A 223 11.51 -1.10 20.19
N ILE A 224 10.79 -2.09 19.63
CA ILE A 224 10.51 -2.10 18.19
C ILE A 224 9.44 -1.05 17.89
N PRO A 225 9.68 -0.07 17.00
CA PRO A 225 8.65 0.89 16.62
C PRO A 225 7.46 0.20 15.93
N ILE A 226 6.24 0.56 16.36
CA ILE A 226 4.99 0.11 15.74
C ILE A 226 4.26 1.32 15.18
N ILE A 227 4.14 1.37 13.86
CA ILE A 227 3.31 2.36 13.15
C ILE A 227 1.88 1.83 13.12
N VAL A 228 0.91 2.69 13.41
CA VAL A 228 -0.51 2.37 13.24
C VAL A 228 -1.15 3.43 12.36
N GLY A 229 -1.73 3.02 11.23
CA GLY A 229 -2.53 3.86 10.36
C GLY A 229 -4.02 3.56 10.50
N ILE A 230 -4.84 4.60 10.64
CA ILE A 230 -6.30 4.51 10.53
C ILE A 230 -6.67 4.71 9.07
N TYR A 231 -7.22 3.68 8.46
CA TYR A 231 -7.63 3.67 7.06
C TYR A 231 -9.16 3.72 6.99
N LYS A 232 -9.72 4.73 6.34
CA LYS A 232 -11.16 4.84 6.10
C LYS A 232 -11.49 4.14 4.79
N ASN A 233 -12.19 3.03 4.86
CA ASN A 233 -12.65 2.27 3.70
C ASN A 233 -13.58 3.11 2.82
N ALA A 234 -13.41 2.99 1.50
CA ALA A 234 -14.42 3.43 0.56
C ALA A 234 -15.63 2.49 0.56
N GLU A 235 -16.75 2.99 0.05
CA GLU A 235 -18.00 2.24 -0.13
C GLU A 235 -17.85 1.07 -1.12
N GLN A 236 -18.76 0.10 -1.04
CA GLN A 236 -18.68 -1.15 -1.80
C GLN A 236 -18.71 -0.93 -3.32
N ASP A 237 -19.46 0.08 -3.79
CA ASP A 237 -19.62 0.45 -5.19
C ASP A 237 -18.63 1.51 -5.68
N SER A 238 -17.71 1.97 -4.81
CA SER A 238 -16.70 2.94 -5.19
C SER A 238 -15.72 2.38 -6.22
N LEU A 239 -15.33 3.22 -7.19
CA LEU A 239 -14.35 2.87 -8.23
C LEU A 239 -12.91 3.25 -7.85
N VAL A 240 -12.71 3.70 -6.61
CA VAL A 240 -11.43 3.95 -5.95
C VAL A 240 -11.45 3.37 -4.53
N GLY A 241 -10.27 3.11 -4.00
CA GLY A 241 -10.13 2.70 -2.60
C GLY A 241 -10.31 3.86 -1.64
N GLY A 242 -10.41 3.52 -0.37
CA GLY A 242 -10.34 4.43 0.76
C GLY A 242 -8.96 5.06 0.95
N VAL A 243 -8.79 5.73 2.08
CA VAL A 243 -7.61 6.57 2.36
C VAL A 243 -7.19 6.50 3.82
N TYR A 244 -5.92 6.73 4.12
CA TYR A 244 -5.49 6.92 5.50
C TYR A 244 -5.88 8.31 5.99
N THR A 245 -6.50 8.37 7.18
CA THR A 245 -6.94 9.62 7.79
C THR A 245 -5.99 10.12 8.86
N GLU A 246 -5.38 9.20 9.61
CA GLU A 246 -4.46 9.50 10.70
C GLU A 246 -3.43 8.37 10.86
N GLN A 247 -2.27 8.70 11.40
CA GLN A 247 -1.26 7.72 11.80
C GLN A 247 -0.61 8.09 13.12
N THR A 248 -0.05 7.10 13.80
CA THR A 248 0.78 7.30 15.00
C THR A 248 1.91 6.27 15.05
N THR A 249 2.93 6.55 15.86
CA THR A 249 4.08 5.64 16.01
C THR A 249 4.37 5.39 17.49
N SER A 250 4.08 4.17 17.94
CA SER A 250 4.52 3.67 19.23
C SER A 250 6.01 3.31 19.16
N LYS A 251 6.88 4.22 19.62
CA LYS A 251 8.33 4.00 19.62
C LYS A 251 8.75 2.92 20.61
N THR A 252 8.14 2.90 21.79
CA THR A 252 8.41 1.92 22.85
C THR A 252 7.16 1.65 23.68
N GLY A 253 7.05 0.45 24.25
CA GLY A 253 5.92 0.10 25.11
C GLY A 253 4.58 0.20 24.41
N THR A 254 3.54 0.51 25.18
CA THR A 254 2.16 0.61 24.68
C THR A 254 1.71 2.05 24.41
N ASN A 255 2.59 3.03 24.62
CA ASN A 255 2.29 4.42 24.31
C ASN A 255 2.25 4.60 22.78
N LEU A 256 1.12 5.09 22.26
CA LEU A 256 0.94 5.33 20.83
C LEU A 256 1.70 6.55 20.32
N GLY A 257 2.05 7.50 21.18
CA GLY A 257 2.63 8.79 20.77
C GLY A 257 1.59 9.76 20.22
N ASP A 258 2.06 10.76 19.48
CA ASP A 258 1.21 11.80 18.89
C ASP A 258 0.60 11.35 17.55
N TRP A 259 -0.70 11.60 17.38
CA TRP A 259 -1.40 11.34 16.13
C TRP A 259 -1.13 12.44 15.10
N LYS A 260 -0.70 12.03 13.91
CA LYS A 260 -0.55 12.89 12.73
C LYS A 260 -1.75 12.70 11.82
N LYS A 261 -2.47 13.79 11.54
CA LYS A 261 -3.52 13.81 10.51
C LYS A 261 -2.92 13.67 9.12
N LEU A 262 -3.58 12.89 8.27
CA LEU A 262 -3.26 12.67 6.87
C LEU A 262 -4.42 13.22 6.03
N ASP A 263 -4.10 14.13 5.12
CA ASP A 263 -5.08 14.74 4.22
C ASP A 263 -5.04 14.04 2.86
N GLN A 264 -5.53 12.79 2.84
CA GLN A 264 -5.54 11.95 1.65
C GLN A 264 -6.94 11.88 1.05
N GLN A 265 -7.01 11.92 -0.28
CA GLN A 265 -8.27 11.74 -1.01
C GLN A 265 -8.04 10.93 -2.29
N ASN A 266 -9.05 10.18 -2.71
CA ASN A 266 -9.07 9.48 -4.00
C ASN A 266 -10.28 9.93 -4.81
N GLU A 267 -10.11 10.03 -6.12
CA GLU A 267 -11.18 10.40 -7.06
C GLU A 267 -11.07 9.60 -8.35
N VAL A 268 -12.22 9.33 -8.97
CA VAL A 268 -12.27 8.82 -10.34
C VAL A 268 -12.45 9.97 -11.32
N LEU A 269 -11.66 9.93 -12.40
CA LEU A 269 -11.81 10.83 -13.54
C LEU A 269 -12.25 10.03 -14.79
N PRO A 270 -13.12 10.61 -15.65
CA PRO A 270 -13.76 11.91 -15.48
C PRO A 270 -14.78 11.88 -14.34
N VAL A 271 -15.02 13.03 -13.71
CA VAL A 271 -16.10 13.15 -12.72
C VAL A 271 -17.46 12.93 -13.39
N VAL A 272 -18.36 12.24 -12.69
CA VAL A 272 -19.72 11.92 -13.17
C VAL A 272 -20.78 12.49 -12.22
N SER A 273 -22.03 12.57 -12.68
CA SER A 273 -23.19 12.94 -11.86
C SER A 273 -23.06 14.28 -11.12
N ASP A 274 -22.54 15.30 -11.82
CA ASP A 274 -22.36 16.68 -11.32
C ASP A 274 -21.45 16.83 -10.09
N HIS A 275 -20.65 15.82 -9.76
CA HIS A 275 -19.65 15.91 -8.71
C HIS A 275 -18.58 16.95 -9.07
N LYS A 276 -18.21 17.78 -8.08
CA LYS A 276 -17.10 18.72 -8.22
C LYS A 276 -15.79 17.95 -8.08
N ALA A 277 -14.91 18.17 -9.05
CA ALA A 277 -13.56 17.60 -9.00
C ALA A 277 -12.82 18.09 -7.75
N ILE A 278 -12.05 17.20 -7.12
CA ILE A 278 -11.16 17.56 -6.00
C ILE A 278 -10.17 18.65 -6.46
N ASN A 279 -9.64 18.49 -7.66
CA ASN A 279 -8.77 19.46 -8.30
C ASN A 279 -9.22 19.69 -9.76
N SER A 280 -9.79 20.86 -10.03
CA SER A 280 -10.32 21.22 -11.35
C SER A 280 -9.26 21.26 -12.44
N THR A 281 -8.02 21.63 -12.12
CA THR A 281 -6.92 21.65 -13.09
C THR A 281 -6.59 20.23 -13.53
N VAL A 282 -6.44 19.30 -12.58
CA VAL A 282 -6.17 17.89 -12.89
C VAL A 282 -7.31 17.26 -13.70
N ALA A 283 -8.56 17.57 -13.35
CA ALA A 283 -9.72 17.09 -14.11
C ALA A 283 -9.74 17.63 -15.55
N ASN A 284 -9.42 18.92 -15.75
CA ASN A 284 -9.34 19.53 -17.07
C ASN A 284 -8.18 18.94 -17.90
N ASP A 285 -7.02 18.75 -17.29
CA ASP A 285 -5.85 18.11 -17.90
C ASP A 285 -6.16 16.69 -18.38
N PHE A 286 -6.82 15.90 -17.52
CA PHE A 286 -7.28 14.56 -17.88
C PHE A 286 -8.34 14.56 -18.99
N SER A 287 -9.28 15.52 -18.96
CA SER A 287 -10.26 15.69 -20.02
C SER A 287 -9.60 16.04 -21.37
N ASN A 288 -8.62 16.95 -21.36
CA ASN A 288 -7.86 17.32 -22.55
C ASN A 288 -7.08 16.13 -23.13
N PHE A 289 -6.40 15.37 -22.26
CA PHE A 289 -5.74 14.11 -22.63
C PHE A 289 -6.75 13.14 -23.28
N THR A 290 -7.88 12.91 -22.62
CA THR A 290 -8.92 11.98 -23.09
C THR A 290 -9.48 12.40 -24.44
N ASN A 291 -9.79 13.68 -24.63
CA ASN A 291 -10.30 14.22 -25.89
C ASN A 291 -9.28 14.08 -27.02
N GLN A 292 -8.00 14.35 -26.74
CA GLN A 292 -6.95 14.19 -27.73
C GLN A 292 -6.78 12.73 -28.17
N VAL A 293 -6.79 11.80 -27.21
CA VAL A 293 -6.64 10.36 -27.47
C VAL A 293 -7.84 9.81 -28.26
N LYS A 294 -9.08 10.18 -27.88
CA LYS A 294 -10.31 9.81 -28.61
C LYS A 294 -10.38 10.41 -30.02
N GLY A 295 -9.88 11.63 -30.22
CA GLY A 295 -9.90 12.29 -31.53
C GLY A 295 -8.99 11.64 -32.56
N PHE A 296 -7.97 10.90 -32.13
CA PHE A 296 -7.00 10.27 -33.02
C PHE A 296 -7.30 8.78 -33.30
N PHE A 297 -8.00 8.07 -32.38
CA PHE A 297 -8.36 6.65 -32.55
C PHE A 297 -9.88 6.42 -32.47
N PRO A 298 -10.54 5.96 -33.55
CA PRO A 298 -12.00 5.97 -33.69
C PRO A 298 -12.80 4.91 -32.89
N THR A 299 -12.20 4.09 -32.02
CA THR A 299 -12.91 2.94 -31.37
C THR A 299 -12.45 2.63 -29.93
N LEU A 300 -12.26 3.67 -29.11
CA LEU A 300 -11.96 3.47 -27.68
C LEU A 300 -13.23 3.18 -26.88
N ALA A 301 -13.19 2.11 -26.09
CA ALA A 301 -14.29 1.72 -25.21
C ALA A 301 -14.40 2.63 -23.98
N GLY A 302 -13.29 3.23 -23.54
CA GLY A 302 -13.29 4.21 -22.45
C GLY A 302 -11.90 4.54 -21.95
N ILE A 303 -11.76 5.73 -21.36
CA ILE A 303 -10.56 6.17 -20.65
C ILE A 303 -11.00 6.67 -19.29
N THR A 304 -10.47 6.07 -18.23
CA THR A 304 -10.78 6.41 -16.84
C THR A 304 -9.49 6.53 -16.04
N ALA A 305 -9.49 7.30 -14.95
CA ALA A 305 -8.36 7.37 -14.04
C ALA A 305 -8.80 7.23 -12.59
N GLN A 306 -7.90 6.68 -11.77
CA GLN A 306 -7.90 6.84 -10.32
C GLN A 306 -6.82 7.86 -9.97
N ALA A 307 -7.20 8.98 -9.37
CA ALA A 307 -6.31 10.04 -8.94
C ALA A 307 -6.21 10.03 -7.41
N HIS A 308 -4.98 10.01 -6.89
CA HIS A 308 -4.69 10.09 -5.47
C HIS A 308 -4.16 11.49 -5.14
N TYR A 309 -4.69 12.10 -4.08
CA TYR A 309 -4.34 13.44 -3.63
C TYR A 309 -3.82 13.42 -2.21
N GLU A 310 -2.81 14.25 -1.95
CA GLU A 310 -2.30 14.57 -0.62
C GLU A 310 -2.30 16.09 -0.42
N GLY A 311 -3.01 16.57 0.60
CA GLY A 311 -3.13 18.01 0.86
C GLY A 311 -3.77 18.79 -0.30
N GLY A 312 -4.70 18.17 -1.04
CA GLY A 312 -5.33 18.72 -2.24
C GLY A 312 -4.45 18.74 -3.51
N ASN A 313 -3.19 18.30 -3.42
CA ASN A 313 -2.29 18.19 -4.56
C ASN A 313 -2.29 16.77 -5.10
N LEU A 314 -2.22 16.62 -6.42
CA LEU A 314 -2.08 15.31 -7.04
C LEU A 314 -0.79 14.65 -6.56
N ALA A 315 -0.89 13.42 -6.06
CA ALA A 315 0.24 12.62 -5.62
C ALA A 315 0.53 11.46 -6.57
N GLY A 316 -0.47 11.01 -7.35
CA GLY A 316 -0.30 10.01 -8.39
C GLY A 316 -1.57 9.75 -9.17
N MET A 317 -1.44 9.15 -10.36
CA MET A 317 -2.59 8.84 -11.22
C MET A 317 -2.41 7.51 -11.95
N ASN A 318 -3.43 6.65 -11.84
CA ASN A 318 -3.52 5.39 -12.58
C ASN A 318 -4.63 5.51 -13.63
N ILE A 319 -4.26 5.52 -14.91
CA ILE A 319 -5.15 5.63 -16.05
C ILE A 319 -5.35 4.26 -16.68
N THR A 320 -6.59 3.93 -17.02
CA THR A 320 -6.95 2.75 -17.80
C THR A 320 -7.55 3.18 -19.11
N VAL A 321 -6.97 2.71 -20.22
CA VAL A 321 -7.47 2.89 -21.58
C VAL A 321 -7.98 1.54 -22.08
N ASN A 322 -9.29 1.45 -22.28
CA ASN A 322 -9.94 0.27 -22.83
C ASN A 322 -10.10 0.43 -24.35
N THR A 323 -9.52 -0.51 -25.10
CA THR A 323 -9.55 -0.50 -26.57
C THR A 323 -10.07 -1.82 -27.16
N GLN A 324 -10.57 -1.77 -28.39
CA GLN A 324 -10.95 -2.93 -29.19
C GLN A 324 -9.85 -3.36 -30.18
N PHE A 325 -8.69 -2.70 -30.18
CA PHE A 325 -7.58 -3.01 -31.08
C PHE A 325 -6.85 -4.28 -30.65
N TYR A 326 -6.45 -5.09 -31.64
CA TYR A 326 -5.59 -6.27 -31.46
C TYR A 326 -4.39 -6.29 -32.42
N GLY A 327 -4.36 -5.39 -33.42
CA GLY A 327 -3.24 -5.32 -34.36
C GLY A 327 -1.98 -4.80 -33.68
N LEU A 328 -0.89 -5.56 -33.73
CA LEU A 328 0.36 -5.18 -33.05
C LEU A 328 0.86 -3.79 -33.46
N THR A 329 0.86 -3.49 -34.76
CA THR A 329 1.31 -2.19 -35.28
C THR A 329 0.39 -1.06 -34.83
N GLU A 330 -0.92 -1.31 -34.74
CA GLU A 330 -1.89 -0.35 -34.21
C GLU A 330 -1.66 -0.07 -32.72
N ILE A 331 -1.41 -1.11 -31.91
CA ILE A 331 -1.06 -0.96 -30.49
C ILE A 331 0.26 -0.20 -30.32
N GLN A 332 1.27 -0.46 -31.16
CA GLN A 332 2.54 0.27 -31.12
C GLN A 332 2.34 1.75 -31.40
N SER A 333 1.64 2.10 -32.49
CA SER A 333 1.32 3.48 -32.82
C SER A 333 0.46 4.14 -31.75
N PHE A 334 -0.50 3.42 -31.18
CA PHE A 334 -1.36 3.92 -30.11
C PHE A 334 -0.58 4.22 -28.83
N THR A 335 0.33 3.34 -28.45
CA THR A 335 1.18 3.50 -27.26
C THR A 335 2.10 4.72 -27.39
N GLN A 336 2.71 4.92 -28.57
CA GLN A 336 3.52 6.10 -28.86
C GLN A 336 2.70 7.39 -28.76
N TYR A 337 1.48 7.36 -29.31
CA TYR A 337 0.58 8.49 -29.27
C TYR A 337 0.12 8.82 -27.84
N ILE A 338 -0.26 7.81 -27.06
CA ILE A 338 -0.61 7.96 -25.65
C ILE A 338 0.53 8.60 -24.87
N SER A 339 1.77 8.12 -25.05
CA SER A 339 2.95 8.70 -24.40
C SER A 339 3.14 10.18 -24.75
N THR A 340 2.94 10.54 -26.02
CA THR A 340 3.01 11.92 -26.51
C THR A 340 1.91 12.80 -25.91
N ALA A 341 0.66 12.33 -25.92
CA ALA A 341 -0.47 13.05 -25.35
C ALA A 341 -0.33 13.19 -23.82
N ALA A 342 0.06 12.12 -23.13
CA ALA A 342 0.29 12.13 -21.69
C ALA A 342 1.35 13.16 -21.30
N SER A 343 2.46 13.23 -22.04
CA SER A 343 3.53 14.22 -21.82
C SER A 343 3.06 15.67 -22.00
N LYS A 344 2.08 15.91 -22.87
CA LYS A 344 1.59 17.25 -23.22
C LYS A 344 0.46 17.73 -22.32
N TYR A 345 -0.46 16.83 -21.95
CA TYR A 345 -1.73 17.20 -21.33
C TYR A 345 -1.87 16.78 -19.88
N LEU A 346 -1.16 15.74 -19.42
CA LEU A 346 -1.28 15.30 -18.03
C LEU A 346 -0.32 16.08 -17.12
N PRO A 347 -0.66 16.24 -15.83
CA PRO A 347 0.19 16.94 -14.86
C PRO A 347 1.59 16.33 -14.81
N SER A 348 2.62 17.15 -14.59
CA SER A 348 4.01 16.71 -14.44
C SER A 348 4.40 16.56 -12.96
N GLY A 349 5.58 15.98 -12.68
CA GLY A 349 6.13 15.90 -11.33
C GLY A 349 5.55 14.82 -10.41
N VAL A 350 4.54 14.08 -10.88
CA VAL A 350 3.90 12.97 -10.15
C VAL A 350 4.01 11.67 -10.94
N PRO A 351 4.02 10.51 -10.26
CA PRO A 351 3.93 9.22 -10.92
C PRO A 351 2.61 9.09 -11.69
N ILE A 352 2.70 8.64 -12.93
CA ILE A 352 1.54 8.34 -13.78
C ILE A 352 1.76 6.99 -14.44
N GLU A 353 0.79 6.09 -14.27
CA GLU A 353 0.72 4.82 -14.96
C GLU A 353 -0.49 4.78 -15.87
N ILE A 354 -0.31 4.34 -17.11
CA ILE A 354 -1.37 4.19 -18.11
C ILE A 354 -1.34 2.74 -18.58
N THR A 355 -2.38 2.00 -18.22
CA THR A 355 -2.62 0.64 -18.69
C THR A 355 -3.47 0.68 -19.95
N ILE A 356 -2.97 0.11 -21.04
CA ILE A 356 -3.71 -0.05 -22.29
C ILE A 356 -4.14 -1.51 -22.39
N GLN A 357 -5.44 -1.76 -22.34
CA GLN A 357 -5.99 -3.12 -22.31
C GLN A 357 -7.15 -3.30 -23.31
N SER A 358 -7.30 -4.54 -23.77
CA SER A 358 -8.43 -5.02 -24.55
C SER A 358 -9.17 -6.11 -23.78
N THR A 359 -10.21 -6.68 -24.37
CA THR A 359 -10.92 -7.83 -23.77
C THR A 359 -10.05 -9.09 -23.65
N GLN A 360 -8.92 -9.15 -24.37
CA GLN A 360 -7.95 -10.24 -24.30
C GLN A 360 -6.86 -10.03 -23.25
N GLY A 361 -6.83 -8.86 -22.60
CA GLY A 361 -5.85 -8.51 -21.57
C GLY A 361 -5.03 -7.27 -21.91
N MET A 362 -3.97 -7.05 -21.13
CA MET A 362 -3.07 -5.91 -21.28
C MET A 362 -2.29 -5.98 -22.60
N GLN A 363 -2.36 -4.91 -23.37
CA GLN A 363 -1.72 -4.79 -24.70
C GLN A 363 -0.44 -3.95 -24.62
N ALA A 364 -0.42 -2.95 -23.76
CA ALA A 364 0.74 -2.10 -23.53
C ALA A 364 0.65 -1.39 -22.17
N PHE A 365 1.77 -0.85 -21.72
CA PHE A 365 1.78 0.09 -20.60
C PHE A 365 2.69 1.28 -20.88
N VAL A 366 2.33 2.41 -20.29
CA VAL A 366 3.06 3.67 -20.35
C VAL A 366 3.21 4.16 -18.91
N SER A 367 4.43 4.42 -18.43
CA SER A 367 4.67 4.81 -17.04
C SER A 367 5.71 5.92 -16.96
N ARG A 368 5.53 6.83 -16.00
CA ARG A 368 6.50 7.86 -15.65
C ARG A 368 6.58 7.93 -14.13
N SER A 369 7.80 7.78 -13.60
CA SER A 369 8.05 7.95 -12.16
C SER A 369 8.05 9.44 -11.78
N SER A 370 7.95 9.71 -10.48
CA SER A 370 8.11 11.07 -9.97
C SER A 370 9.46 11.66 -10.36
N GLY A 371 9.46 12.88 -10.90
CA GLY A 371 10.67 13.61 -11.31
C GLY A 371 11.22 13.25 -12.70
N ASP A 372 10.74 12.20 -13.36
CA ASP A 372 11.17 11.83 -14.70
C ASP A 372 10.62 12.78 -15.77
N LYS A 373 11.44 13.06 -16.79
CA LYS A 373 11.07 13.99 -17.88
C LYS A 373 10.21 13.34 -18.97
N GLY A 374 10.25 12.02 -19.10
CA GLY A 374 9.58 11.29 -20.18
C GLY A 374 8.94 10.01 -19.68
N PHE A 375 8.00 9.49 -20.46
CA PHE A 375 7.36 8.22 -20.18
C PHE A 375 8.19 7.06 -20.74
N TYR A 376 8.34 6.01 -19.94
CA TYR A 376 8.68 4.68 -20.40
C TYR A 376 7.46 4.01 -21.03
N THR A 377 7.68 3.20 -22.07
CA THR A 377 6.60 2.46 -22.75
C THR A 377 7.00 1.02 -23.02
N HIS A 378 6.05 0.10 -22.97
CA HIS A 378 6.22 -1.30 -23.37
C HIS A 378 4.97 -1.80 -24.09
N VAL A 379 5.17 -2.63 -25.12
CA VAL A 379 4.09 -3.29 -25.88
C VAL A 379 4.26 -4.79 -25.78
N PHE A 380 3.18 -5.49 -25.43
CA PHE A 380 3.14 -6.95 -25.34
C PHE A 380 2.88 -7.53 -26.75
N GLY A 381 3.93 -8.07 -27.37
CA GLY A 381 3.86 -8.69 -28.70
C GLY A 381 3.74 -10.21 -28.68
N SER A 382 3.55 -10.79 -29.87
CA SER A 382 3.67 -12.23 -30.15
C SER A 382 4.86 -12.48 -31.08
N TYR A 383 5.50 -13.65 -30.96
CA TYR A 383 6.58 -14.12 -31.85
C TYR A 383 6.07 -15.08 -32.91
#